data_AF-A0AA88W3E8-F1
#
_entry.id   AF-A0AA88W3E8-F1
#
_cell.length_a   1.000
_cell.length_b   1.000
_cell.length_c   1.000
_cell.angle_alpha   90.00
_cell.angle_beta   90.00
_cell.angle_gamma   90.00
#
_symmetry.space_group_name_H-M   'P 1'
#
loop_
_entity.id
_entity.type
_entity.pdbx_description
1 polymer ?
#
loop_
_entity_poly.entity_id
_entity_poly.type
_entity_poly.pdbx_seq_one_letter_code
_entity_poly.pdbx_strand_id
1 'polypeptide(L)'
;MSVSLTVMTFNLLEDQAEDSPNTWQARKDLCVSVITSYSPMILCTQQGVKSQLEYLQQCLPGYNQMGISRKGSEDTSDEHCTIFYDKEKIGRAVGWDGCGEHGVVGDMRDAWPSARVRKNVSLIRTYHGFKGDKQGVVEFLKLIFRALCLCWDRQTQDLHVDWILFRGRSLIPVSCEVINDNIDGRYPSSHYPIFSEFMLPRTVRFLEGPTRSGT
;
A
#
# COMPACT_ATOMS: atom_id res chain seq x y z
N MET A 1 -2.04 1.04 26.74
CA MET A 1 -2.62 0.56 25.46
C MET A 1 -1.47 0.26 24.51
N SER A 2 -1.51 -0.83 23.73
CA SER A 2 -0.55 -1.03 22.66
C SER A 2 -0.93 -0.11 21.50
N VAL A 3 0.00 0.72 21.05
CA VAL A 3 -0.19 1.53 19.85
C VAL A 3 0.23 0.70 18.64
N SER A 4 -0.55 0.78 17.56
CA SER A 4 -0.19 0.17 16.29
C SER A 4 0.02 1.22 15.20
N LEU A 5 0.85 0.87 14.23
CA LEU A 5 1.10 1.61 13.00
C LEU A 5 0.53 0.79 11.84
N THR A 6 -0.36 1.38 11.05
CA THR A 6 -0.93 0.72 9.87
C THR A 6 -0.33 1.30 8.60
N VAL A 7 0.12 0.42 7.72
CA VAL A 7 0.80 0.76 6.47
C VAL A 7 0.12 0.03 5.32
N MET A 8 -0.13 0.74 4.23
CA MET A 8 -0.65 0.18 2.98
C MET A 8 0.31 0.48 1.84
N THR A 9 0.54 -0.49 0.95
CA THR A 9 1.13 -0.25 -0.37
C THR A 9 0.09 -0.50 -1.45
N PHE A 10 -0.01 0.41 -2.42
CA PHE A 10 -1.08 0.45 -3.41
C PHE A 10 -0.57 0.98 -4.76
N ASN A 11 -0.36 0.09 -5.72
CA ASN A 11 -0.08 0.50 -7.08
C ASN A 11 -1.36 1.05 -7.74
N LEU A 12 -1.37 2.30 -8.22
CA LEU A 12 -2.57 2.94 -8.78
C LEU A 12 -2.86 2.54 -10.22
N LEU A 13 -1.88 1.94 -10.92
CA LEU A 13 -1.87 1.65 -12.34
C LEU A 13 -2.07 2.92 -13.19
N GLU A 14 -1.17 3.14 -14.14
CA GLU A 14 -1.29 4.24 -15.11
C GLU A 14 -2.65 4.21 -15.82
N ASP A 15 -3.17 5.39 -16.16
CA ASP A 15 -4.41 5.49 -16.92
C ASP A 15 -4.31 4.75 -18.25
N GLN A 16 -5.38 4.07 -18.61
CA GLN A 16 -5.45 3.25 -19.82
C GLN A 16 -6.26 3.99 -20.88
N ALA A 17 -6.17 3.55 -22.14
CA ALA A 17 -6.97 4.11 -23.23
C ALA A 17 -8.48 4.10 -22.91
N GLU A 18 -9.24 5.04 -23.48
CA GLU A 18 -10.66 5.28 -23.14
C GLU A 18 -11.57 4.07 -23.38
N ASP A 19 -11.21 3.20 -24.32
CA ASP A 19 -11.92 1.95 -24.63
C ASP A 19 -11.63 0.83 -23.63
N SER A 20 -10.66 1.01 -22.75
CA SER A 20 -10.27 0.04 -21.74
C SER A 20 -11.26 0.05 -20.56
N PRO A 21 -11.66 -1.13 -20.06
CA PRO A 21 -12.40 -1.22 -18.79
C PRO A 21 -11.57 -0.76 -17.57
N ASN A 22 -10.28 -0.45 -17.77
CA ASN A 22 -9.30 -0.07 -16.74
C ASN A 22 -8.98 1.41 -16.64
N THR A 23 -9.73 2.25 -17.35
CA THR A 23 -9.57 3.70 -17.22
C THR A 23 -9.59 4.11 -15.76
N TRP A 24 -8.78 5.11 -15.44
CA TRP A 24 -8.75 5.73 -14.12
C TRP A 24 -10.14 6.16 -13.69
N GLN A 25 -10.92 6.75 -14.61
CA GLN A 25 -12.28 7.18 -14.36
C GLN A 25 -13.19 6.05 -13.85
N ALA A 26 -12.98 4.81 -14.31
CA ALA A 26 -13.73 3.64 -13.89
C ALA A 26 -13.29 3.06 -12.54
N ARG A 27 -12.08 3.39 -12.07
CA ARG A 27 -11.47 2.79 -10.87
C ARG A 27 -11.26 3.77 -9.72
N LYS A 28 -11.21 5.08 -9.96
CA LYS A 28 -10.83 6.09 -8.96
C LYS A 28 -11.64 6.03 -7.67
N ASP A 29 -12.97 5.84 -7.78
CA ASP A 29 -13.86 5.74 -6.62
C ASP A 29 -13.63 4.42 -5.86
N LEU A 30 -13.29 3.33 -6.57
CA LEU A 30 -12.92 2.05 -5.95
C LEU A 30 -11.61 2.17 -5.16
N CYS A 31 -10.61 2.84 -5.73
CA CYS A 31 -9.35 3.11 -5.03
C CYS A 31 -9.61 3.88 -3.73
N VAL A 32 -10.41 4.95 -3.79
CA VAL A 32 -10.78 5.74 -2.61
C VAL A 32 -11.55 4.89 -1.61
N SER A 33 -12.51 4.08 -2.05
CA SER A 33 -13.28 3.20 -1.17
C SER A 33 -12.39 2.21 -0.41
N VAL A 34 -11.41 1.60 -1.08
CA VAL A 34 -10.47 0.67 -0.45
C VAL A 34 -9.53 1.41 0.52
N ILE A 35 -8.99 2.57 0.11
CA ILE A 35 -8.11 3.33 1.00
C ILE A 35 -8.87 3.78 2.26
N THR A 36 -10.10 4.26 2.10
CA THR A 36 -10.91 4.77 3.22
C THR A 36 -11.42 3.66 4.13
N SER A 37 -11.73 2.46 3.61
CA SER A 37 -12.18 1.32 4.41
C SER A 37 -11.08 0.79 5.34
N TYR A 38 -9.84 0.72 4.85
CA TYR A 38 -8.68 0.29 5.66
C TYR A 38 -8.08 1.44 6.49
N SER A 39 -8.27 2.69 6.06
CA SER A 39 -7.85 3.91 6.76
C SER A 39 -6.38 3.88 7.26
N PRO A 40 -5.40 3.54 6.40
CA PRO A 40 -4.00 3.36 6.81
C PRO A 40 -3.40 4.65 7.39
N MET A 41 -2.47 4.55 8.34
CA MET A 41 -1.72 5.74 8.79
C MET A 41 -0.74 6.21 7.72
N ILE A 42 -0.14 5.27 7.00
CA ILE A 42 0.81 5.51 5.91
C ILE A 42 0.32 4.73 4.69
N LEU A 43 0.13 5.42 3.57
CA LEU A 43 -0.21 4.84 2.28
C LEU A 43 0.91 5.17 1.29
N CYS A 44 1.57 4.14 0.78
CA CYS A 44 2.58 4.27 -0.27
C CYS A 44 1.96 3.88 -1.61
N THR A 45 1.96 4.80 -2.56
CA THR A 45 1.43 4.56 -3.92
C THR A 45 2.56 4.41 -4.94
N GLN A 46 2.32 3.59 -5.95
CA GLN A 46 3.19 3.45 -7.13
C GLN A 46 2.40 3.73 -8.41
N GLN A 47 3.09 4.08 -9.49
CA GLN A 47 2.51 4.38 -10.81
C GLN A 47 1.49 5.52 -10.83
N GLY A 48 1.42 6.32 -9.76
CA GLY A 48 0.48 7.43 -9.67
C GLY A 48 0.95 8.59 -10.54
N VAL A 49 0.16 8.95 -11.55
CA VAL A 49 0.37 10.22 -12.27
C VAL A 49 -0.26 11.38 -11.51
N LYS A 50 0.20 12.60 -11.79
CA LYS A 50 -0.20 13.82 -11.06
C LYS A 50 -1.73 13.97 -10.88
N SER A 51 -2.51 13.79 -11.95
CA SER A 51 -3.97 13.92 -11.90
C SER A 51 -4.65 12.89 -10.99
N GLN A 52 -4.12 11.66 -10.92
CA GLN A 52 -4.63 10.61 -10.03
C GLN A 52 -4.33 10.96 -8.57
N LEU A 53 -3.12 11.43 -8.28
CA LEU A 53 -2.67 11.83 -6.95
C LEU A 53 -3.44 13.05 -6.43
N GLU A 54 -3.69 14.04 -7.28
CA GLU A 54 -4.51 15.21 -6.96
C GLU A 54 -5.95 14.81 -6.62
N TYR A 55 -6.53 13.88 -7.39
CA TYR A 55 -7.85 13.35 -7.08
C TYR A 55 -7.87 12.60 -5.74
N LEU A 56 -6.89 11.74 -5.47
CA LEU A 56 -6.77 11.08 -4.16
C LEU A 56 -6.63 12.10 -3.03
N GLN A 57 -5.80 13.14 -3.21
CA GLN A 57 -5.62 14.20 -2.21
C GLN A 57 -6.93 14.96 -1.92
N GLN A 58 -7.78 15.19 -2.93
CA GLN A 58 -9.10 15.80 -2.75
C GLN A 58 -10.04 14.90 -1.96
N CYS A 59 -10.01 13.59 -2.21
CA CYS A 59 -10.85 12.61 -1.52
C CYS A 59 -10.32 12.24 -0.12
N LEU A 60 -9.06 12.51 0.17
CA LEU A 60 -8.37 12.16 1.42
C LEU A 60 -7.89 13.43 2.16
N PRO A 61 -8.78 14.35 2.57
CA PRO A 61 -8.39 15.65 3.13
C PRO A 61 -7.63 15.55 4.47
N GLY A 62 -7.73 14.43 5.18
CA GLY A 62 -6.95 14.16 6.41
C GLY A 62 -5.52 13.69 6.17
N TYR A 63 -5.13 13.46 4.92
CA TYR A 63 -3.79 12.99 4.56
C TYR A 63 -2.97 14.13 3.98
N ASN A 64 -1.72 14.20 4.40
CA ASN A 64 -0.67 14.94 3.71
C ASN A 64 0.02 13.99 2.72
N GLN A 65 0.66 14.54 1.68
CA GLN A 65 1.43 13.76 0.73
C GLN A 65 2.87 14.28 0.56
N MET A 66 3.78 13.38 0.23
CA MET A 66 5.14 13.70 -0.23
C MET A 66 5.55 12.71 -1.32
N GLY A 67 6.33 13.17 -2.29
CA GLY A 67 6.78 12.34 -3.40
C GLY A 67 7.32 13.20 -4.52
N ILE A 68 8.22 12.64 -5.32
CA ILE A 68 8.72 13.28 -6.55
C ILE A 68 8.37 12.38 -7.73
N SER A 69 8.18 13.00 -8.88
CA SER A 69 8.07 12.30 -10.15
C SER A 69 9.34 11.51 -10.42
N ARG A 70 9.21 10.40 -11.14
CA ARG A 70 10.31 9.57 -11.63
C ARG A 70 11.35 10.38 -12.42
N LYS A 71 10.95 11.46 -13.08
CA LYS A 71 11.85 12.37 -13.82
C LYS A 71 12.49 13.46 -12.95
N GLY A 72 12.18 13.50 -11.65
CA GLY A 72 12.70 14.47 -10.70
C GLY A 72 11.69 15.55 -10.32
N SER A 73 12.13 16.51 -9.51
CA SER A 73 11.27 17.57 -8.95
C SER A 73 10.84 18.63 -9.98
N GLU A 74 11.59 18.79 -11.07
CA GLU A 74 11.34 19.80 -12.10
C GLU A 74 10.31 19.33 -13.15
N ASP A 75 10.20 18.02 -13.37
CA ASP A 75 9.28 17.42 -14.35
C ASP A 75 8.29 16.48 -13.66
N THR A 76 7.05 16.96 -13.50
CA THR A 76 5.94 16.23 -12.85
C THR A 76 5.07 15.44 -13.83
N SER A 77 5.52 15.24 -15.08
CA SER A 77 4.74 14.56 -16.12
C SER A 77 4.70 13.03 -16.01
N ASP A 78 5.62 12.44 -15.25
CA ASP A 78 5.77 10.98 -15.14
C ASP A 78 5.10 10.45 -13.85
N GLU A 79 5.16 9.13 -13.67
CA GLU A 79 4.69 8.45 -12.46
C GLU A 79 5.46 8.87 -11.20
N HIS A 80 4.80 8.83 -10.05
CA HIS A 80 5.38 9.15 -8.76
C HIS A 80 5.32 7.96 -7.81
N CYS A 81 6.30 7.90 -6.90
CA CYS A 81 6.26 7.08 -5.69
C CYS A 81 5.83 7.96 -4.52
N THR A 82 4.53 8.22 -4.42
CA THR A 82 3.97 9.15 -3.42
C THR A 82 3.64 8.43 -2.11
N ILE A 83 3.97 9.06 -1.00
CA ILE A 83 3.59 8.65 0.36
C ILE A 83 2.52 9.60 0.87
N PHE A 84 1.33 9.08 1.08
CA PHE A 84 0.27 9.74 1.83
C PHE A 84 0.37 9.34 3.30
N TYR A 85 0.13 10.28 4.21
CA TYR A 85 0.20 10.03 5.63
C TYR A 85 -0.79 10.88 6.42
N ASP A 86 -1.44 10.27 7.41
CA ASP A 86 -2.35 10.95 8.33
C ASP A 86 -1.54 11.52 9.49
N LYS A 87 -1.25 12.83 9.44
CA LYS A 87 -0.38 13.51 10.41
C LYS A 87 -0.92 13.38 11.83
N GLU A 88 -2.23 13.39 12.02
CA GLU A 88 -2.83 13.25 13.35
C GLU A 88 -2.66 11.84 13.90
N LYS A 89 -2.98 10.81 13.11
CA LYS A 89 -2.81 9.42 13.54
C LYS A 89 -1.35 9.10 13.84
N ILE A 90 -0.43 9.54 12.99
CA ILE A 90 1.01 9.32 13.19
C ILE A 90 1.50 10.11 14.40
N GLY A 91 1.12 11.38 14.56
CA GLY A 91 1.47 12.19 15.73
C GLY A 91 1.02 11.55 17.04
N ARG A 92 -0.21 11.03 17.07
CA ARG A 92 -0.73 10.27 18.23
C ARG A 92 0.01 8.94 18.42
N ALA A 93 0.38 8.26 17.34
CA ALA A 93 0.94 6.92 17.43
C ALA A 93 2.43 6.91 17.79
N VAL A 94 3.22 7.84 17.26
CA VAL A 94 4.69 7.85 17.36
C VAL A 94 5.28 9.15 17.88
N GLY A 95 4.48 10.17 18.21
CA GLY A 95 4.98 11.47 18.66
C GLY A 95 5.75 12.21 17.56
N TRP A 96 5.42 11.94 16.29
CA TRP A 96 6.10 12.52 15.14
C TRP A 96 5.56 13.91 14.83
N ASP A 97 6.46 14.88 14.67
CA ASP A 97 6.16 16.28 14.40
C ASP A 97 6.57 16.74 12.98
N GLY A 98 7.39 15.95 12.26
CA GLY A 98 7.76 16.24 10.87
C GLY A 98 8.80 15.28 10.27
N CYS A 99 9.00 15.37 8.95
CA CYS A 99 9.94 14.52 8.23
C CYS A 99 11.38 14.99 8.49
N GLY A 100 12.17 14.17 9.18
CA GLY A 100 13.59 14.45 9.47
C GLY A 100 14.51 13.39 8.87
N GLU A 101 15.71 13.78 8.49
CA GLU A 101 16.72 12.88 7.94
C GLU A 101 17.48 12.18 9.08
N HIS A 102 16.96 11.04 9.52
CA HIS A 102 17.67 10.15 10.45
C HIS A 102 17.86 8.78 9.81
N GLY A 103 19.04 8.57 9.22
CA GLY A 103 19.43 7.29 8.64
C GLY A 103 19.87 6.31 9.74
N VAL A 104 19.16 5.19 9.87
CA VAL A 104 19.61 4.03 10.65
C VAL A 104 20.02 2.92 9.69
N VAL A 105 21.28 2.48 9.73
CA VAL A 105 21.80 1.36 8.93
C VAL A 105 21.40 0.03 9.58
N GLY A 106 20.92 -0.93 8.79
CA GLY A 106 20.60 -2.29 9.25
C GLY A 106 19.84 -3.13 8.23
N ASP A 107 19.61 -4.41 8.55
CA ASP A 107 18.93 -5.34 7.64
C ASP A 107 17.44 -4.97 7.47
N MET A 108 16.97 -4.93 6.22
CA MET A 108 15.55 -4.78 5.90
C MET A 108 14.87 -6.14 6.00
N ARG A 109 13.69 -6.18 6.61
CA ARG A 109 12.88 -7.40 6.76
C ARG A 109 11.55 -7.22 6.07
N ASP A 110 11.05 -8.29 5.48
CA ASP A 110 9.70 -8.33 4.91
C ASP A 110 8.66 -8.54 6.03
N ALA A 111 7.63 -7.71 6.03
CA ALA A 111 6.49 -7.82 6.93
C ALA A 111 5.72 -9.13 6.73
N TRP A 112 5.67 -9.66 5.50
CA TRP A 112 4.83 -10.80 5.15
C TRP A 112 5.23 -12.11 5.85
N PRO A 113 6.51 -12.56 5.81
CA PRO A 113 6.92 -13.74 6.57
C PRO A 113 6.85 -13.54 8.08
N SER A 114 7.07 -12.31 8.53
CA SER A 114 7.23 -11.93 9.93
C SER A 114 5.90 -11.73 10.68
N ALA A 115 4.79 -11.53 9.95
CA ALA A 115 3.50 -11.24 10.54
C ALA A 115 2.94 -12.44 11.32
N ARG A 116 2.40 -12.17 12.51
CA ARG A 116 1.77 -13.19 13.36
C ARG A 116 0.49 -13.76 12.75
N VAL A 117 -0.24 -12.94 12.00
CA VAL A 117 -1.47 -13.33 11.30
C VAL A 117 -1.31 -12.98 9.82
N ARG A 118 -1.50 -13.97 8.94
CA ARG A 118 -1.62 -13.75 7.50
C ARG A 118 -3.08 -13.89 7.11
N LYS A 119 -3.68 -12.79 6.66
CA LYS A 119 -5.00 -12.83 6.05
C LYS A 119 -4.80 -13.04 4.55
N ASN A 120 -5.56 -13.97 3.98
CA ASN A 120 -5.53 -14.33 2.55
C ASN A 120 -4.36 -15.26 2.10
N VAL A 121 -4.15 -16.36 2.82
CA VAL A 121 -3.12 -17.40 2.51
C VAL A 121 -3.32 -18.15 1.18
N SER A 122 -4.47 -18.02 0.53
CA SER A 122 -4.74 -18.68 -0.76
C SER A 122 -4.26 -17.89 -1.97
N LEU A 123 -3.94 -16.60 -1.82
CA LEU A 123 -3.63 -15.72 -2.93
C LEU A 123 -2.14 -15.78 -3.27
N ILE A 124 -1.75 -16.84 -3.99
CA ILE A 124 -0.34 -17.08 -4.38
C ILE A 124 0.08 -16.17 -5.56
N ARG A 125 -0.82 -15.39 -6.15
CA ARG A 125 -0.55 -14.61 -7.37
C ARG A 125 -1.12 -13.20 -7.27
N THR A 126 -0.27 -12.20 -7.48
CA THR A 126 -0.73 -10.88 -7.88
C THR A 126 -1.12 -10.88 -9.34
N TYR A 127 -2.28 -10.30 -9.60
CA TYR A 127 -2.80 -10.17 -10.94
C TYR A 127 -1.94 -9.15 -11.71
N HIS A 128 -1.79 -9.33 -13.03
CA HIS A 128 -1.17 -8.34 -13.91
C HIS A 128 -1.99 -8.34 -15.19
N GLY A 129 -2.90 -7.38 -15.28
CA GLY A 129 -3.80 -7.22 -16.42
C GLY A 129 -5.23 -7.48 -16.03
N PHE A 130 -5.95 -6.41 -15.67
CA PHE A 130 -7.36 -6.49 -15.36
C PHE A 130 -8.22 -6.80 -16.60
N LYS A 131 -8.93 -7.93 -16.54
CA LYS A 131 -10.06 -8.29 -17.41
C LYS A 131 -11.29 -8.39 -16.51
N GLY A 132 -12.17 -7.40 -16.62
CA GLY A 132 -13.51 -7.41 -16.04
C GLY A 132 -14.46 -8.42 -16.69
N ASP A 133 -13.96 -9.54 -17.22
CA ASP A 133 -14.77 -10.71 -17.52
C ASP A 133 -13.92 -11.99 -17.55
N LYS A 134 -14.53 -13.11 -17.14
CA LYS A 134 -13.89 -14.41 -16.84
C LYS A 134 -12.76 -14.76 -17.82
N GLN A 135 -11.61 -15.19 -17.28
CA GLN A 135 -10.46 -15.65 -18.04
C GLN A 135 -10.87 -16.61 -19.17
N GLY A 136 -10.58 -16.24 -20.41
CA GLY A 136 -10.65 -17.17 -21.54
C GLY A 136 -9.63 -18.30 -21.36
N VAL A 137 -9.97 -19.48 -21.90
CA VAL A 137 -9.24 -20.76 -21.77
C VAL A 137 -7.73 -20.64 -22.04
N VAL A 138 -7.32 -19.72 -22.93
CA VAL A 138 -5.92 -19.52 -23.34
C VAL A 138 -5.05 -18.90 -22.24
N GLU A 139 -5.57 -17.92 -21.49
CA GLU A 139 -4.80 -17.32 -20.39
C GLU A 139 -4.66 -18.30 -19.21
N PHE A 140 -5.71 -19.10 -18.96
CA PHE A 140 -5.65 -20.20 -18.00
C PHE A 140 -4.57 -21.24 -18.38
N LEU A 141 -4.45 -21.58 -19.66
CA LEU A 141 -3.39 -22.48 -20.16
C LEU A 141 -1.98 -21.89 -20.00
N LYS A 142 -1.77 -20.61 -20.31
CA LYS A 142 -0.47 -19.93 -20.05
C LYS A 142 -0.12 -19.93 -18.56
N LEU A 143 -1.12 -19.73 -17.70
CA LEU A 143 -0.97 -19.75 -16.23
C LEU A 143 -0.60 -21.15 -15.71
N ILE A 144 -1.12 -22.21 -16.31
CA ILE A 144 -0.73 -23.61 -16.03
C ILE A 144 0.72 -23.84 -16.49
N PHE A 145 1.08 -23.42 -17.70
CA PHE A 145 2.43 -23.63 -18.23
C PHE A 145 3.51 -22.92 -17.41
N ARG A 146 3.26 -21.66 -16.99
CA ARG A 146 4.13 -20.95 -16.04
C ARG A 146 4.23 -21.64 -14.68
N ALA A 147 3.11 -22.18 -14.17
CA ALA A 147 3.11 -22.92 -12.90
C ALA A 147 3.99 -24.17 -12.98
N LEU A 148 3.88 -24.92 -14.08
CA LEU A 148 4.61 -26.17 -14.30
C LEU A 148 6.11 -25.94 -14.54
N CYS A 149 6.49 -24.85 -15.21
CA CYS A 149 7.90 -24.56 -15.50
C CYS A 149 8.68 -23.91 -14.35
N LEU A 150 8.02 -23.28 -13.38
CA LEU A 150 8.65 -22.63 -12.20
C LEU A 150 8.58 -23.49 -10.93
N CYS A 151 8.14 -24.74 -11.06
CA CYS A 151 7.64 -25.57 -9.97
C CYS A 151 8.70 -26.22 -9.04
N TRP A 152 9.94 -25.71 -8.99
CA TRP A 152 10.99 -26.34 -8.18
C TRP A 152 10.95 -25.96 -6.68
N ASP A 153 10.29 -24.87 -6.28
CA ASP A 153 10.10 -24.57 -4.84
C ASP A 153 8.74 -23.90 -4.57
N ARG A 154 7.72 -24.73 -4.31
CA ARG A 154 6.35 -24.27 -3.99
C ARG A 154 6.19 -23.76 -2.55
N GLN A 155 7.17 -23.91 -1.67
CA GLN A 155 7.05 -23.47 -0.27
C GLN A 155 7.53 -22.04 -0.04
N THR A 156 8.32 -21.46 -0.95
CA THR A 156 8.93 -20.13 -0.78
C THR A 156 8.46 -19.07 -1.78
N GLN A 157 7.74 -19.45 -2.86
CA GLN A 157 7.30 -18.48 -3.87
C GLN A 157 5.88 -17.98 -3.64
N ASP A 158 5.74 -17.09 -2.66
CA ASP A 158 4.61 -16.16 -2.64
C ASP A 158 4.81 -15.18 -3.82
N LEU A 159 4.11 -15.37 -4.95
CA LEU A 159 4.25 -14.52 -6.16
C LEU A 159 3.50 -13.19 -6.00
N HIS A 160 3.69 -12.51 -4.86
CA HIS A 160 3.27 -11.12 -4.70
C HIS A 160 4.34 -10.18 -5.27
N VAL A 161 3.91 -9.00 -5.72
CA VAL A 161 4.78 -8.00 -6.41
C VAL A 161 4.87 -6.71 -5.63
N ASP A 162 4.04 -6.56 -4.59
CA ASP A 162 4.11 -5.44 -3.67
C ASP A 162 4.74 -5.97 -2.37
N TRP A 163 5.59 -5.16 -1.74
CA TRP A 163 6.27 -5.52 -0.49
C TRP A 163 6.18 -4.38 0.51
N ILE A 164 6.06 -4.73 1.79
CA ILE A 164 6.27 -3.80 2.89
C ILE A 164 7.53 -4.25 3.62
N LEU A 165 8.63 -3.55 3.34
CA LEU A 165 9.90 -3.78 4.00
C LEU A 165 10.05 -2.82 5.18
N PHE A 166 10.50 -3.34 6.32
CA PHE A 166 10.67 -2.56 7.54
C PHE A 166 12.00 -2.86 8.22
N ARG A 167 12.49 -1.90 9.00
CA ARG A 167 13.71 -1.98 9.79
C ARG A 167 13.43 -1.56 11.23
N GLY A 168 14.09 -2.21 12.19
CA GLY A 168 14.00 -1.87 13.61
C GLY A 168 13.45 -3.02 14.46
N ARG A 169 14.26 -3.56 15.38
CA ARG A 169 13.91 -4.74 16.19
C ARG A 169 12.65 -4.58 17.04
N SER A 170 12.26 -3.34 17.29
CA SER A 170 11.12 -2.99 18.12
C SER A 170 9.79 -2.92 17.36
N LEU A 171 9.81 -2.88 16.01
CA LEU A 171 8.62 -2.99 15.18
C LEU A 171 8.27 -4.47 15.01
N ILE A 172 7.05 -4.83 15.40
CA ILE A 172 6.57 -6.22 15.32
C ILE A 172 5.37 -6.25 14.38
N PRO A 173 5.46 -6.83 13.17
CA PRO A 173 4.30 -7.02 12.31
C PRO A 173 3.31 -7.97 12.98
N VAL A 174 2.09 -7.49 13.19
CA VAL A 174 1.01 -8.21 13.88
C VAL A 174 0.15 -8.93 12.85
N SER A 175 -0.20 -8.24 11.78
CA SER A 175 -0.97 -8.81 10.67
C SER A 175 -0.48 -8.29 9.34
N CYS A 176 -0.55 -9.13 8.33
CA CYS A 176 -0.39 -8.75 6.94
C CYS A 176 -1.53 -9.34 6.10
N GLU A 177 -2.06 -8.56 5.17
CA GLU A 177 -3.24 -8.86 4.39
C GLU A 177 -3.04 -8.42 2.94
N VAL A 178 -3.33 -9.32 2.00
CA VAL A 178 -3.51 -8.95 0.58
C VAL A 178 -4.97 -8.58 0.37
N ILE A 179 -5.18 -7.34 -0.05
CA ILE A 179 -6.49 -6.77 -0.29
C ILE A 179 -6.97 -7.21 -1.67
N ASN A 180 -7.99 -8.07 -1.69
CA ASN A 180 -8.59 -8.62 -2.91
C ASN A 180 -10.04 -8.12 -3.11
N ASP A 181 -10.36 -6.96 -2.53
CA ASP A 181 -11.67 -6.32 -2.64
C ASP A 181 -12.07 -6.21 -4.12
N ASN A 182 -13.23 -6.79 -4.42
CA ASN A 182 -13.84 -6.77 -5.74
C ASN A 182 -15.24 -6.18 -5.59
N ILE A 183 -15.49 -5.05 -6.27
CA ILE A 183 -16.78 -4.35 -6.24
C ILE A 183 -17.35 -4.45 -7.65
N ASP A 184 -18.50 -5.12 -7.78
CA ASP A 184 -19.21 -5.32 -9.05
C ASP A 184 -18.33 -5.91 -10.18
N GLY A 185 -17.47 -6.88 -9.84
CA GLY A 185 -16.56 -7.51 -10.79
C GLY A 185 -15.28 -6.72 -11.04
N ARG A 186 -15.08 -5.57 -10.38
CA ARG A 186 -13.95 -4.67 -10.61
C ARG A 186 -12.98 -4.63 -9.44
N TYR A 187 -11.70 -4.54 -9.79
CA TYR A 187 -10.59 -4.38 -8.86
C TYR A 187 -10.05 -2.96 -8.98
N PRO A 188 -9.57 -2.38 -7.87
CA PRO A 188 -9.09 -1.02 -7.89
C PRO A 188 -7.72 -0.89 -8.55
N SER A 189 -6.97 -1.98 -8.72
CA SER A 189 -5.66 -2.00 -9.38
C SER A 189 -5.43 -3.30 -10.14
N SER A 190 -4.44 -3.29 -11.04
CA SER A 190 -3.90 -4.52 -11.61
C SER A 190 -3.21 -5.36 -10.54
N HIS A 191 -2.60 -4.74 -9.51
CA HIS A 191 -1.99 -5.41 -8.37
C HIS A 191 -3.00 -5.51 -7.22
N TYR A 192 -2.77 -6.43 -6.29
CA TYR A 192 -3.52 -6.45 -5.04
C TYR A 192 -2.78 -5.64 -3.98
N PRO A 193 -3.36 -4.56 -3.45
CA PRO A 193 -2.73 -3.78 -2.39
C PRO A 193 -2.40 -4.67 -1.19
N ILE A 194 -1.33 -4.34 -0.48
CA ILE A 194 -0.96 -5.02 0.76
C ILE A 194 -1.14 -4.07 1.92
N PHE A 195 -1.78 -4.56 2.97
CA PHE A 195 -1.97 -3.85 4.23
C PHE A 195 -1.26 -4.60 5.36
N SER A 196 -0.49 -3.88 6.17
CA SER A 196 0.21 -4.43 7.33
C SER A 196 -0.01 -3.57 8.56
N GLU A 197 -0.22 -4.24 9.69
CA GLU A 197 -0.27 -3.61 11.00
C GLU A 197 0.98 -3.98 11.79
N PHE A 198 1.65 -2.98 12.35
CA PHE A 198 2.82 -3.12 13.20
C PHE A 198 2.48 -2.71 14.62
N MET A 199 2.86 -3.52 15.59
CA MET A 199 2.86 -3.11 16.99
C MET A 199 4.11 -2.27 17.26
N LEU A 200 3.90 -1.12 17.88
CA LEU A 200 4.97 -0.25 18.34
C LEU A 200 5.43 -0.65 19.76
N PRO A 201 6.72 -0.46 20.08
CA PRO A 201 7.20 -0.71 21.44
C PRO A 201 6.54 0.25 22.44
N ARG A 202 6.32 -0.20 23.67
CA ARG A 202 5.66 0.58 24.73
C ARG A 202 6.38 1.89 25.10
N THR A 203 7.62 2.07 24.68
CA THR A 203 8.47 3.22 24.99
C THR A 203 8.30 4.41 24.04
N VAL A 204 7.41 4.32 23.04
CA VAL A 204 7.01 5.51 22.28
C VAL A 204 6.33 6.47 23.25
N ARG A 205 7.02 7.57 23.58
CA ARG A 205 6.48 8.60 24.47
C ARG A 205 5.49 9.44 23.68
N PHE A 206 4.27 9.56 24.19
CA PHE A 206 3.34 10.57 23.72
C PHE A 206 3.94 11.95 24.01
N LEU A 207 3.95 12.84 23.03
CA LEU A 207 4.15 14.25 23.31
C LEU A 207 2.92 14.71 24.12
N GLU A 208 3.11 15.05 25.39
CA GLU A 208 2.06 15.69 26.17
C GLU A 208 1.66 16.98 25.44
N GLY A 209 0.36 17.13 25.15
CA GLY A 209 -0.15 18.32 24.50
C GLY A 209 0.15 19.58 25.32
N PRO A 210 0.16 20.78 24.71
CA PRO A 210 0.50 22.00 25.42
C PRO A 210 -0.43 22.16 26.63
N THR A 211 0.15 22.19 27.82
CA THR A 211 -0.53 22.54 29.05
C THR A 211 -1.14 23.92 28.85
N ARG A 212 -2.47 23.99 28.81
CA ARG A 212 -3.18 25.26 28.96
C ARG A 212 -2.86 25.78 30.35
N SER A 213 -1.83 26.62 30.47
CA SER A 213 -1.60 27.44 31.64
C SER A 213 -2.75 28.43 31.73
N GLY A 214 -3.78 28.06 32.48
CA GLY A 214 -4.79 28.99 32.93
C GLY A 214 -4.20 29.86 34.03
N THR A 215 -4.17 31.17 33.79
CA THR A 215 -4.41 32.25 34.75
C THR A 215 -4.89 33.46 33.97
#